data_AF-A0A956HPN1-F1
#
_entry.id   AF-A0A956HPN1-F1
#
_cell.length_a   1.000
_cell.length_b   1.000
_cell.length_c   1.000
_cell.angle_alpha   90.00
_cell.angle_beta   90.00
_cell.angle_gamma   90.00
#
_symmetry.space_group_name_H-M   'P 1'
#
loop_
_entity.id
_entity.type
_entity.pdbx_description
1 polymer ?
#
loop_
_entity_poly.entity_id
_entity_poly.type
_entity_poly.pdbx_seq_one_letter_code
_entity_poly.pdbx_strand_id
1 'polypeptide(L)'
;MPEPQRTCVGCRTRRPQANLLRVRRLAGGDIVPAVRRAELATSQGRSAYLCPSQACLTRAVKRGGFTRAFARQGSVAIDTDRLWSTLRDSLRNEYELLQRTCGRADALPRVHRLRTLEVEMASGRGR
;
A
#
# COMPACT_ATOMS: atom_id res chain seq x y z
N MET A 1 -13.23 18.62 -5.66
CA MET A 1 -11.88 18.57 -6.27
C MET A 1 -11.61 17.16 -6.77
N PRO A 2 -11.04 16.98 -7.97
CA PRO A 2 -10.78 15.65 -8.53
C PRO A 2 -9.76 14.89 -7.68
N GLU A 3 -10.04 13.62 -7.40
CA GLU A 3 -9.13 12.78 -6.61
C GLU A 3 -7.82 12.53 -7.40
N PRO A 4 -6.64 12.67 -6.79
CA PRO A 4 -5.39 12.46 -7.50
C PRO A 4 -5.31 11.04 -8.04
N GLN A 5 -5.04 10.90 -9.34
CA GLN A 5 -4.77 9.61 -9.94
C GLN A 5 -3.31 9.20 -9.76
N ARG A 6 -3.09 7.90 -9.54
CA ARG A 6 -1.77 7.27 -9.40
C ARG A 6 -1.70 6.02 -10.26
N THR A 7 -0.49 5.67 -10.66
CA THR A 7 -0.23 4.50 -11.49
C THR A 7 0.25 3.34 -10.62
N CYS A 8 -0.38 2.17 -10.77
CA CYS A 8 0.07 0.96 -10.09
C CYS A 8 1.41 0.46 -10.66
N VAL A 9 2.37 0.13 -9.80
CA VAL A 9 3.69 -0.37 -10.24
C VAL A 9 3.68 -1.80 -10.78
N GLY A 10 2.61 -2.56 -10.52
CA GLY A 10 2.43 -3.94 -11.00
C GLY A 10 1.73 -4.02 -12.37
N CYS A 11 0.52 -3.48 -12.46
CA CYS A 11 -0.29 -3.52 -13.69
C CYS A 11 -0.15 -2.28 -14.60
N ARG A 12 0.45 -1.18 -14.09
CA ARG A 12 0.60 0.11 -14.80
C ARG A 12 -0.71 0.83 -15.16
N THR A 13 -1.85 0.38 -14.63
CA THR A 13 -3.12 1.08 -14.77
C THR A 13 -3.18 2.31 -13.85
N ARG A 14 -3.75 3.41 -14.34
CA ARG A 14 -4.07 4.60 -13.53
C ARG A 14 -5.36 4.37 -12.76
N ARG A 15 -5.34 4.64 -11.45
CA ARG A 15 -6.51 4.56 -10.58
C ARG A 15 -6.52 5.73 -9.58
N PRO A 16 -7.68 6.05 -8.98
CA PRO A 16 -7.75 6.98 -7.88
C PRO A 16 -6.82 6.56 -6.73
N GLN A 17 -6.15 7.53 -6.10
CA GLN A 17 -5.23 7.25 -5.00
C GLN A 17 -5.91 6.50 -3.86
N ALA A 18 -7.21 6.71 -3.62
CA ALA A 18 -7.95 6.01 -2.57
C ALA A 18 -8.01 4.49 -2.78
N ASN A 19 -7.94 4.03 -4.03
CA ASN A 19 -8.11 2.61 -4.40
C ASN A 19 -6.77 1.88 -4.55
N LEU A 20 -5.68 2.50 -4.10
CA LEU A 20 -4.33 1.94 -4.23
C LEU A 20 -3.66 1.87 -2.86
N LEU A 21 -2.98 0.76 -2.63
CA LEU A 21 -2.08 0.58 -1.49
C LEU A 21 -0.84 1.44 -1.72
N ARG A 22 -0.55 2.31 -0.77
CA ARG A 22 0.68 3.10 -0.77
C ARG A 22 1.76 2.37 0.00
N VAL A 23 2.92 2.20 -0.62
CA VAL A 23 4.11 1.61 0.01
C VAL A 23 5.28 2.57 -0.03
N ARG A 24 6.21 2.44 0.90
CA ARG A 24 7.42 3.26 1.03
C ARG A 24 8.63 2.37 1.22
N ARG A 25 9.80 2.89 0.86
CA ARG A 25 11.08 2.24 1.16
C ARG A 25 11.71 2.88 2.39
N LEU A 26 12.12 2.04 3.34
CA LEU A 26 12.91 2.45 4.50
C LEU A 26 14.38 2.66 4.12
N ALA A 27 15.12 3.37 4.97
CA ALA A 27 16.56 3.54 4.78
C ALA A 27 17.31 2.19 4.67
N GLY A 28 16.89 1.17 5.43
CA GLY A 28 17.45 -0.18 5.41
C GLY A 28 17.14 -1.02 4.16
N GLY A 29 16.34 -0.50 3.22
CA GLY A 29 16.01 -1.21 1.98
C GLY A 29 14.67 -1.92 1.98
N ASP A 30 14.07 -2.15 3.15
CA ASP A 30 12.76 -2.80 3.25
C ASP A 30 11.62 -1.94 2.70
N ILE A 31 10.63 -2.59 2.10
CA ILE A 31 9.38 -1.96 1.67
C ILE A 31 8.34 -2.15 2.77
N VAL A 32 7.76 -1.03 3.22
CA VAL A 32 6.72 -1.04 4.25
C VAL A 32 5.44 -0.33 3.79
N PRO A 33 4.28 -0.71 4.33
CA PRO A 33 3.02 -0.01 4.08
C PRO A 33 3.08 1.44 4.59
N ALA A 34 2.65 2.41 3.79
CA ALA A 34 2.67 3.83 4.16
C ALA A 34 1.54 4.26 5.10
N VAL A 35 0.79 3.30 5.63
CA VAL A 35 -0.31 3.47 6.61
C VAL A 35 0.23 3.75 8.01
N ARG A 36 1.39 3.18 8.37
CA ARG A 36 2.00 3.37 9.69
C ARG A 36 2.66 4.74 9.80
N ARG A 37 2.11 5.63 10.63
CA ARG A 37 2.71 6.94 10.96
C ARG A 37 4.10 6.85 11.59
N ALA A 38 4.37 5.85 12.43
CA ALA A 38 5.64 5.73 13.14
C ALA A 38 6.85 5.51 12.19
N GLU A 39 6.64 4.75 11.12
CA GLU A 39 7.69 4.42 10.14
C GLU A 39 7.84 5.49 9.04
N LEU A 40 7.00 6.53 9.04
CA LEU A 40 7.15 7.66 8.11
C LEU A 40 8.45 8.44 8.37
N ALA A 41 8.91 8.53 9.63
CA ALA A 41 10.04 9.35 10.05
C ALA A 41 11.38 8.88 9.45
N THR A 42 11.56 7.57 9.26
CA THR A 42 12.78 6.95 8.73
C THR A 42 12.72 6.58 7.25
N SER A 43 11.63 6.98 6.56
CA SER A 43 11.42 6.63 5.15
C SER A 43 12.11 7.61 4.20
N GLN A 44 12.77 7.09 3.15
CA GLN A 44 13.46 7.94 2.16
C GLN A 44 12.48 8.53 1.13
N GLY A 45 11.50 9.34 1.55
CA GLY A 45 10.69 10.29 0.75
C GLY A 45 9.91 9.77 -0.48
N ARG A 46 10.17 8.56 -0.96
CA ARG A 46 9.64 7.96 -2.17
C ARG A 46 8.60 6.93 -1.80
N SER A 47 7.46 7.01 -2.48
CA SER A 47 6.38 6.06 -2.31
C SER A 47 5.96 5.50 -3.66
N ALA A 48 5.62 4.22 -3.67
CA ALA A 48 5.00 3.54 -4.80
C ALA A 48 3.54 3.23 -4.48
N TYR A 49 2.76 2.99 -5.53
CA TYR A 49 1.36 2.63 -5.43
C TYR A 49 1.13 1.26 -6.06
N LEU A 50 0.33 0.43 -5.40
CA LEU A 50 0.03 -0.93 -5.80
C LEU A 50 -1.48 -1.17 -5.70
N CYS A 51 -2.06 -1.93 -6.64
CA CYS A 51 -3.43 -2.39 -6.45
C CYS A 51 -3.52 -3.36 -5.26
N PRO A 52 -4.65 -3.41 -4.55
CA PRO A 52 -4.92 -4.36 -3.47
C PRO A 52 -5.13 -5.79 -4.02
N SER A 53 -4.14 -6.31 -4.75
CA SER A 53 -4.16 -7.64 -5.35
C SER A 53 -2.77 -8.26 -5.31
N GLN A 54 -2.71 -9.51 -4.86
CA GLN A 54 -1.48 -10.30 -4.83
C GLN A 54 -0.88 -10.46 -6.22
N ALA A 55 -1.72 -10.57 -7.28
CA ALA A 55 -1.24 -10.63 -8.66
C ALA A 55 -0.46 -9.36 -9.08
N CYS A 56 -0.89 -8.18 -8.61
CA CYS A 56 -0.16 -6.94 -8.86
C CYS A 56 1.16 -6.91 -8.10
N LEU A 57 1.20 -7.44 -6.86
CA LEU A 57 2.42 -7.56 -6.09
C LEU A 57 3.45 -8.45 -6.80
N THR A 58 3.04 -9.66 -7.19
CA THR A 58 3.91 -10.60 -7.92
C THR A 58 4.43 -9.99 -9.22
N ARG A 59 3.56 -9.29 -9.98
CA ARG A 59 3.98 -8.59 -11.21
C ARG A 59 4.98 -7.46 -10.91
N ALA A 60 4.76 -6.71 -9.83
CA ALA A 60 5.64 -5.61 -9.44
C ALA A 60 7.03 -6.13 -9.03
N VAL A 61 7.12 -7.27 -8.34
CA VAL A 61 8.40 -7.91 -8.00
C VAL A 61 9.07 -8.46 -9.26
N LYS A 62 8.37 -9.32 -10.03
CA LYS A 62 8.93 -9.97 -11.23
C LYS A 62 9.41 -8.98 -12.31
N ARG A 63 8.73 -7.84 -12.48
CA ARG A 63 9.08 -6.83 -13.50
C ARG A 63 9.99 -5.71 -12.97
N GLY A 64 10.39 -5.78 -11.70
CA GLY A 64 11.19 -4.75 -11.04
C GLY A 64 10.46 -3.42 -10.91
N GLY A 65 9.14 -3.42 -10.78
CA GLY A 65 8.32 -2.20 -10.61
C GLY A 65 8.68 -1.42 -9.35
N PHE A 66 8.95 -2.12 -8.24
CA PHE A 66 9.44 -1.48 -7.01
C PHE A 66 10.86 -0.96 -7.17
N THR A 67 11.76 -1.74 -7.77
CA THR A 67 13.13 -1.30 -8.07
C THR A 67 13.11 -0.04 -8.92
N ARG A 68 12.25 0.05 -9.95
CA ARG A 68 12.10 1.27 -10.77
C ARG A 68 11.55 2.45 -9.97
N ALA A 69 10.54 2.22 -9.13
CA ALA A 69 9.96 3.28 -8.30
C ALA A 69 10.94 3.81 -7.23
N PHE A 70 11.85 2.95 -6.76
CA PHE A 70 12.86 3.26 -5.75
C PHE A 70 14.29 3.37 -6.33
N ALA A 71 14.44 3.44 -7.66
CA ALA A 71 15.66 3.13 -8.43
C ALA A 71 16.94 3.89 -8.07
N ARG A 72 16.85 4.97 -7.30
CA ARG A 72 18.06 5.68 -6.83
C ARG A 72 18.74 5.01 -5.65
N GLN A 73 18.21 3.90 -5.14
CA GLN A 73 18.56 3.40 -3.80
C GLN A 73 19.04 1.93 -3.77
N GLY A 74 19.33 1.32 -4.92
CA GLY A 74 19.94 -0.03 -5.01
C GLY A 74 18.94 -1.18 -5.20
N SER A 75 19.46 -2.42 -5.14
CA SER A 75 18.63 -3.63 -5.17
C SER A 75 17.74 -3.68 -3.94
N VAL A 76 16.47 -4.03 -4.14
CA VAL A 76 15.50 -4.22 -3.07
C VAL A 76 15.27 -5.72 -2.93
N ALA A 77 15.64 -6.29 -1.79
CA ALA A 77 15.23 -7.64 -1.44
C ALA A 77 13.74 -7.59 -1.06
N ILE A 78 12.90 -8.24 -1.84
CA ILE A 78 11.44 -8.24 -1.62
C ILE A 78 10.98 -9.68 -1.46
N ASP A 79 10.68 -10.05 -0.23
CA ASP A 79 9.88 -11.23 0.05
C ASP A 79 8.41 -10.89 -0.24
N THR A 80 7.84 -11.56 -1.23
CA THR A 80 6.48 -11.28 -1.72
C THR A 80 5.44 -11.65 -0.67
N ASP A 81 5.61 -12.78 0.01
CA ASP A 81 4.62 -13.28 0.96
C ASP A 81 4.68 -12.47 2.26
N ARG A 82 5.89 -12.18 2.75
CA ARG A 82 6.07 -11.33 3.93
C ARG A 82 5.57 -9.90 3.71
N LEU A 83 5.79 -9.33 2.53
CA LEU A 83 5.29 -7.99 2.21
C LEU A 83 3.76 -7.98 2.13
N TRP A 84 3.16 -9.02 1.56
CA TRP A 84 1.70 -9.12 1.46
C TRP A 84 1.02 -9.28 2.82
N SER A 85 1.55 -10.13 3.71
CA SER A 85 1.04 -10.25 5.07
C SER A 85 1.16 -8.93 5.82
N THR A 86 2.33 -8.28 5.76
CA THR A 86 2.55 -6.98 6.41
C THR A 86 1.59 -5.90 5.91
N LEU A 87 1.30 -5.86 4.60
CA LEU A 87 0.31 -4.94 4.02
C LEU A 87 -1.08 -5.17 4.59
N ARG A 88 -1.52 -6.43 4.62
CA ARG A 88 -2.84 -6.82 5.14
C ARG A 88 -2.97 -6.49 6.62
N ASP A 89 -1.96 -6.86 7.41
CA ASP A 89 -1.94 -6.64 8.85
C ASP A 89 -1.92 -5.14 9.17
N SER A 90 -1.18 -4.34 8.40
CA SER A 90 -1.13 -2.90 8.61
C SER A 90 -2.46 -2.21 8.30
N LEU A 91 -3.19 -2.64 7.26
CA LEU A 91 -4.52 -2.11 6.96
C LEU A 91 -5.52 -2.48 8.07
N ARG A 92 -5.51 -3.74 8.51
CA ARG A 92 -6.38 -4.22 9.59
C ARG A 92 -6.12 -3.48 10.89
N ASN A 93 -4.85 -3.38 11.30
CA ASN A 93 -4.46 -2.68 12.51
C ASN A 93 -4.87 -1.21 12.48
N GLU A 94 -4.73 -0.53 11.33
CA GLU A 94 -5.18 0.86 11.22
C GLU A 94 -6.71 0.98 11.27
N TYR A 95 -7.44 0.05 10.62
CA TYR A 95 -8.90 -0.01 10.72
C TYR A 95 -9.37 -0.18 12.16
N GLU A 96 -8.81 -1.15 12.90
CA GLU A 96 -9.13 -1.40 14.31
C GLU A 96 -8.78 -0.20 15.20
N LEU A 97 -7.62 0.43 14.99
CA LEU A 97 -7.21 1.61 15.75
C LEU A 97 -8.20 2.78 15.54
N LEU A 98 -8.61 3.03 14.30
CA LEU A 98 -9.58 4.08 13.98
C LEU A 98 -10.96 3.79 14.57
N GLN A 99 -11.38 2.53 14.61
CA GLN A 99 -12.60 2.12 15.29
C GLN A 99 -12.56 2.39 16.79
N ARG A 100 -11.43 2.09 17.45
CA ARG A 100 -11.28 2.30 18.90
C ARG A 100 -11.18 3.78 19.29
N THR A 101 -10.54 4.60 18.45
CA THR A 101 -10.25 6.01 18.76
C THR A 101 -11.36 6.97 18.35
N CYS A 102 -12.23 6.59 17.40
CA CYS A 102 -13.32 7.44 16.93
C CYS A 102 -14.68 6.81 17.24
N GLY A 103 -15.44 7.42 18.16
CA GLY A 103 -16.80 6.96 18.54
C GLY A 103 -17.84 6.99 17.41
N ARG A 104 -17.49 7.48 16.22
CA ARG A 104 -18.30 7.42 14.98
C ARG A 104 -17.43 7.03 13.78
N ALA A 105 -16.67 5.94 13.93
CA ALA A 105 -15.68 5.49 12.94
C ALA A 105 -16.26 5.30 11.52
N ASP A 106 -17.52 4.89 11.42
CA ASP A 106 -18.19 4.64 10.13
C ASP A 106 -18.40 5.91 9.29
N ALA A 107 -18.37 7.10 9.91
CA ALA A 107 -18.56 8.37 9.22
C ALA A 107 -17.26 8.93 8.61
N LEU A 108 -16.09 8.34 8.91
CA LEU A 108 -14.81 8.83 8.42
C LEU A 108 -14.50 8.30 7.02
N PRO A 109 -14.31 9.16 6.00
CA PRO A 109 -13.95 8.71 4.65
C PRO A 109 -12.67 7.85 4.60
N ARG A 110 -11.77 8.04 5.57
CA ARG A 110 -10.56 7.23 5.74
C ARG A 110 -10.86 5.79 6.14
N VAL A 111 -11.82 5.57 7.04
CA VAL A 111 -12.21 4.23 7.53
C VAL A 111 -12.91 3.46 6.43
N HIS A 112 -13.85 4.10 5.72
CA HIS A 112 -14.53 3.49 4.58
C HIS A 112 -13.53 3.02 3.51
N ARG A 113 -12.55 3.87 3.18
CA ARG A 113 -11.48 3.53 2.24
C ARG A 113 -10.67 2.31 2.66
N LEU A 114 -10.21 2.26 3.92
CA LEU A 114 -9.40 1.13 4.42
C LEU A 114 -10.19 -0.18 4.38
N ARG A 115 -11.47 -0.14 4.75
CA ARG A 115 -12.37 -1.30 4.68
C ARG A 115 -12.54 -1.80 3.24
N THR A 116 -12.72 -0.88 2.28
CA THR A 116 -12.81 -1.25 0.85
C THR A 116 -11.53 -1.92 0.37
N LEU A 117 -10.35 -1.38 0.73
CA LEU A 117 -9.07 -1.98 0.38
C LEU A 117 -8.89 -3.38 0.99
N GLU A 118 -9.30 -3.58 2.25
CA GLU A 118 -9.25 -4.90 2.90
C GLU A 118 -10.15 -5.92 2.17
N VAL A 119 -11.39 -5.53 1.82
CA VAL A 119 -12.32 -6.38 1.06
C VAL A 119 -11.77 -6.71 -0.33
N GLU A 120 -11.15 -5.75 -1.03
CA GLU A 120 -10.52 -6.00 -2.33
C GLU A 120 -9.31 -6.95 -2.21
N MET A 121 -8.48 -6.78 -1.17
CA MET A 121 -7.37 -7.69 -0.89
C MET A 121 -7.84 -9.11 -0.53
N ALA A 122 -8.96 -9.24 0.18
CA ALA A 122 -9.54 -10.53 0.57
C ALA A 122 -10.23 -11.25 -0.60
N SER A 123 -10.91 -10.49 -1.46
CA SER A 123 -11.65 -11.04 -2.60
C SER A 123 -10.77 -11.30 -3.84
N GLY A 124 -9.50 -10.89 -3.83
CA GLY A 124 -8.55 -11.12 -4.93
C GLY A 124 -8.92 -10.40 -6.24
N ARG A 125 -10.02 -9.64 -6.25
CA ARG A 125 -10.55 -8.92 -7.40
C ARG A 125 -9.80 -7.60 -7.60
N GLY A 126 -8.53 -7.70 -7.96
CA GLY A 126 -7.81 -6.59 -8.58
C GLY A 126 -8.25 -6.42 -10.02
N ARG A 127 -9.42 -5.81 -10.26
CA ARG A 127 -9.77 -5.30 -11.60
C ARG A 127 -8.82 -4.18 -11.99
#